data_AF-A0A4R5TY75-F1
#
_entry.id   AF-A0A4R5TY75-F1
#
_cell.length_a   1.000
_cell.length_b   1.000
_cell.length_c   1.000
_cell.angle_alpha   90.00
_cell.angle_beta   90.00
_cell.angle_gamma   90.00
#
_symmetry.space_group_name_H-M   'P 1'
#
loop_
_entity.id
_entity.type
_entity.pdbx_description
1 polymer ?
#
loop_
_entity_poly.entity_id
_entity_poly.type
_entity_poly.pdbx_seq_one_letter_code
_entity_poly.pdbx_strand_id
1 'polypeptide(L)'
;MSEDQNQSPAGTTAGLQQQAVQWAEDQVATLAKHDDAAAAGVFDALAAGDRLVVVIVTAGGAPQIDLVLIDAGGRMKPIASARAESAWAAKH
;
A
#
# COMPACT_ATOMS: atom_id res chain seq x y z
N MET A 1 -23.59 -21.86 -19.07
CA MET A 1 -22.42 -21.13 -19.58
C MET A 1 -21.99 -20.20 -18.45
N SER A 2 -20.78 -20.43 -17.96
CA SER A 2 -19.96 -19.69 -17.00
C SER A 2 -20.62 -18.63 -16.11
N GLU A 3 -21.04 -19.04 -14.91
CA GLU A 3 -20.76 -18.24 -13.72
C GLU A 3 -19.25 -18.33 -13.45
N ASP A 4 -18.46 -17.69 -14.31
CA ASP A 4 -17.06 -17.41 -13.99
C ASP A 4 -17.10 -16.42 -12.85
N GLN A 5 -16.90 -16.99 -11.67
CA GLN A 5 -16.87 -16.31 -10.40
C GLN A 5 -15.92 -15.13 -10.53
N ASN A 6 -16.50 -13.93 -10.49
CA ASN A 6 -15.85 -12.65 -10.26
C ASN A 6 -15.22 -12.66 -8.84
N GLN A 7 -14.28 -13.58 -8.61
CA GLN A 7 -13.49 -13.64 -7.40
C GLN A 7 -12.44 -12.55 -7.55
N SER A 8 -12.75 -11.38 -7.00
CA SER A 8 -11.71 -10.41 -6.67
C SER A 8 -10.56 -11.17 -5.97
N PRO A 9 -9.28 -10.90 -6.32
CA PRO A 9 -8.13 -11.55 -5.68
C PRO A 9 -8.17 -11.47 -4.14
N ALA A 10 -8.92 -10.51 -3.61
CA ALA A 10 -9.25 -10.31 -2.20
C ALA A 10 -9.77 -11.54 -1.44
N GLY A 11 -10.27 -12.58 -2.14
CA GLY A 11 -10.72 -13.83 -1.50
C GLY A 11 -9.60 -14.70 -0.94
N THR A 12 -8.32 -14.41 -1.25
CA THR A 12 -7.16 -15.17 -0.77
C THR A 12 -6.09 -14.26 -0.19
N THR A 13 -5.31 -14.75 0.77
CA THR A 13 -4.17 -14.01 1.34
C THR A 13 -3.16 -13.61 0.27
N ALA A 14 -2.90 -14.47 -0.72
CA ALA A 14 -1.98 -14.18 -1.81
C ALA A 14 -2.49 -13.05 -2.73
N GLY A 15 -3.79 -13.02 -3.02
CA GLY A 15 -4.36 -11.95 -3.84
C GLY A 15 -4.40 -10.60 -3.10
N LEU A 16 -4.65 -10.59 -1.80
CA LEU A 16 -4.51 -9.38 -0.96
C LEU A 16 -3.06 -8.86 -0.94
N GLN A 17 -2.07 -9.76 -0.87
CA GLN A 17 -0.66 -9.38 -0.93
C GLN A 17 -0.28 -8.73 -2.26
N GLN A 18 -0.69 -9.32 -3.39
CA GLN A 18 -0.43 -8.73 -4.71
C GLN A 18 -1.11 -7.38 -4.88
N GLN A 19 -2.36 -7.23 -4.42
CA GLN A 19 -3.07 -5.95 -4.44
C GLN A 19 -2.36 -4.89 -3.59
N ALA A 20 -1.88 -5.25 -2.41
CA ALA A 20 -1.18 -4.34 -1.52
C ALA A 20 0.15 -3.86 -2.11
N VAL A 21 0.91 -4.76 -2.74
CA VAL A 21 2.15 -4.40 -3.45
C VAL A 21 1.84 -3.44 -4.59
N GLN A 22 0.86 -3.78 -5.43
CA GLN A 22 0.53 -2.94 -6.59
C GLN A 22 0.04 -1.54 -6.17
N TRP A 23 -0.84 -1.47 -5.16
CA TRP A 23 -1.31 -0.20 -4.62
C TRP A 23 -0.17 0.64 -4.06
N ALA A 24 0.77 0.01 -3.33
CA ALA A 24 1.94 0.70 -2.80
C ALA A 24 2.86 1.23 -3.91
N GLU A 25 3.08 0.47 -4.98
CA GLU A 25 3.82 0.94 -6.16
C GLU A 25 3.14 2.18 -6.80
N ASP A 26 1.82 2.17 -6.92
CA ASP A 26 1.06 3.31 -7.45
C ASP A 26 1.19 4.55 -6.53
N GLN A 27 1.20 4.36 -5.21
CA GLN A 27 1.47 5.44 -4.25
C GLN A 27 2.88 6.00 -4.40
N VAL A 28 3.90 5.12 -4.52
CA VAL A 28 5.29 5.55 -4.73
C VAL A 28 5.45 6.29 -6.06
N ALA A 29 4.81 5.81 -7.13
CA ALA A 29 4.81 6.48 -8.42
C ALA A 29 4.12 7.85 -8.37
N THR A 30 3.07 7.99 -7.54
CA THR A 30 2.41 9.28 -7.31
C THR A 30 3.32 10.24 -6.54
N LEU A 31 3.93 9.76 -5.45
CA LEU A 31 4.93 10.54 -4.69
C LEU A 31 6.08 10.99 -5.59
N ALA A 32 6.60 10.12 -6.46
CA ALA A 32 7.69 10.45 -7.38
C ALA A 32 7.31 11.52 -8.43
N LYS A 33 6.03 11.65 -8.77
CA LYS A 33 5.54 12.64 -9.73
C LYS A 33 5.24 13.99 -9.11
N HIS A 34 5.01 14.03 -7.79
CA HIS A 34 4.70 15.24 -7.06
C HIS A 34 6.00 15.82 -6.49
N ASP A 35 6.46 16.94 -7.04
CA ASP A 35 7.56 17.73 -6.49
C ASP A 35 7.06 18.64 -5.36
N ASP A 36 6.33 18.04 -4.40
CA ASP A 36 5.89 18.73 -3.20
C ASP A 36 6.74 18.34 -2.00
N ALA A 37 6.75 19.20 -0.98
CA ALA A 37 7.60 19.02 0.20
C ALA A 37 7.29 17.72 0.98
N ALA A 38 6.08 17.16 0.83
CA ALA A 38 5.71 15.91 1.47
C ALA A 38 6.35 14.70 0.76
N ALA A 39 6.36 14.70 -0.58
CA ALA A 39 7.06 13.70 -1.37
C ALA A 39 8.58 13.78 -1.22
N ALA A 40 9.16 14.98 -1.26
CA ALA A 40 10.60 15.19 -1.05
C ALA A 40 11.06 14.59 0.30
N GLY A 41 10.30 14.82 1.37
CA GLY A 41 10.62 14.28 2.69
C GLY A 41 10.57 12.75 2.79
N VAL A 42 9.84 12.06 1.91
CA VAL A 42 9.85 10.59 1.84
C VAL A 42 11.14 10.09 1.18
N PHE A 43 11.55 10.68 0.06
CA PHE A 43 12.77 10.25 -0.63
C PHE A 43 14.04 10.61 0.15
N ASP A 44 14.07 11.74 0.84
CA ASP A 44 15.16 12.09 1.76
C ASP A 44 15.31 11.07 2.90
N ALA A 45 14.19 10.64 3.48
CA ALA A 45 14.18 9.62 4.51
C ALA A 45 14.74 8.28 3.99
N LEU A 46 14.33 7.87 2.78
CA LEU A 46 14.87 6.67 2.13
C LEU A 46 16.38 6.79 1.87
N ALA A 47 16.85 7.97 1.42
CA ALA A 47 18.28 8.24 1.24
C ALA A 47 19.06 8.20 2.56
N ALA A 48 18.43 8.55 3.67
CA ALA A 48 19.01 8.46 5.02
C ALA A 48 19.01 7.01 5.58
N GLY A 49 18.41 6.05 4.89
CA GLY A 49 18.39 4.64 5.26
C GLY A 49 17.08 4.14 5.89
N ASP A 50 16.04 4.98 5.94
CA ASP A 50 14.71 4.53 6.32
C ASP A 50 14.16 3.53 5.30
N ARG A 51 13.22 2.70 5.72
CA ARG A 51 12.63 1.66 4.86
C ARG A 51 11.16 1.92 4.63
N LEU A 52 10.75 1.82 3.38
CA LEU A 52 9.34 1.77 3.02
C LEU A 52 8.81 0.34 3.21
N VAL A 53 7.71 0.18 3.94
CA VAL A 53 7.09 -1.11 4.24
C VAL A 53 5.60 -1.05 3.95
N VAL A 54 5.07 -2.14 3.41
CA VAL A 54 3.64 -2.35 3.22
C VAL A 54 3.13 -3.25 4.35
N VAL A 55 2.16 -2.76 5.12
CA VAL A 55 1.53 -3.49 6.21
C VAL A 55 0.11 -3.85 5.79
N ILE A 56 -0.24 -5.13 5.90
CA ILE A 56 -1.60 -5.62 5.63
C ILE A 56 -2.20 -6.06 6.97
N VAL A 57 -3.24 -5.36 7.41
CA VAL A 57 -3.99 -5.68 8.62
C VAL A 57 -5.28 -6.37 8.22
N THR A 58 -5.42 -7.65 8.53
CA THR A 58 -6.57 -8.48 8.12
C THR A 58 -7.55 -8.79 9.27
N ALA A 59 -7.34 -8.22 10.46
CA ALA A 59 -8.19 -8.46 11.61
C ALA A 59 -9.58 -7.78 11.43
N GLY A 60 -10.66 -8.54 11.64
CA GLY A 60 -12.02 -7.98 11.73
C GLY A 60 -12.83 -7.92 10.43
N GLY A 61 -12.44 -8.66 9.38
CA GLY A 61 -13.25 -8.83 8.17
C GLY A 61 -13.16 -7.68 7.14
N ALA A 62 -12.43 -6.61 7.46
CA ALA A 62 -12.14 -5.51 6.54
C ALA A 62 -10.61 -5.33 6.45
N PRO A 63 -9.95 -5.86 5.41
CA PRO A 63 -8.51 -5.73 5.29
C PRO A 63 -8.11 -4.26 5.02
N GLN A 64 -7.11 -3.80 5.76
CA GLN A 64 -6.48 -2.48 5.60
C GLN A 64 -5.05 -2.66 5.10
N ILE A 65 -4.63 -1.74 4.23
CA ILE A 65 -3.29 -1.68 3.65
C ILE A 65 -2.69 -0.33 4.04
N ASP A 66 -1.55 -0.36 4.71
CA ASP A 66 -0.81 0.83 5.11
C ASP A 66 0.56 0.86 4.43
N LEU A 67 0.93 2.04 3.94
CA LEU A 67 2.27 2.35 3.49
C LEU A 67 2.97 3.15 4.59
N VAL A 68 4.07 2.62 5.12
CA VAL A 68 4.78 3.21 6.26
C VAL A 68 6.27 3.35 5.98
N LEU A 69 6.86 4.43 6.47
CA LEU A 69 8.32 4.53 6.64
C LEU A 69 8.70 4.00 8.02
N ILE A 70 9.78 3.23 8.07
CA ILE A 70 10.38 2.74 9.31
C ILE A 70 11.79 3.29 9.41
N ASP A 71 12.06 4.05 10.47
CA ASP A 71 13.40 4.57 10.74
C ASP A 71 14.34 3.51 11.32
N ALA A 72 15.64 3.83 11.40
CA ALA A 72 16.64 2.93 11.97
C ALA A 72 16.39 2.57 13.45
N GLY A 73 15.61 3.38 14.18
CA GLY A 73 15.16 3.12 15.55
C GLY A 73 13.88 2.29 15.65
N GLY A 74 13.30 1.88 14.52
CA GLY A 74 12.07 1.10 14.43
C GLY A 74 10.78 1.92 14.58
N ARG A 75 10.85 3.26 14.51
CA ARG A 75 9.65 4.11 14.56
C ARG A 75 8.94 4.08 13.22
N MET A 76 7.63 3.87 13.27
CA MET A 76 6.79 3.86 12.08
C MET A 76 6.15 5.22 11.86
N LYS A 77 6.26 5.73 10.63
CA LYS A 77 5.60 6.94 10.17
C LYS A 77 4.65 6.58 9.02
N PRO A 78 3.32 6.75 9.18
CA PRO A 78 2.37 6.46 8.12
C PRO A 78 2.51 7.46 6.96
N ILE A 79 2.41 6.95 5.74
CA ILE A 79 2.48 7.72 4.48
C ILE A 79 1.10 7.74 3.83
N ALA A 80 0.48 6.57 3.69
CA ALA A 80 -0.84 6.41 3.10
C ALA A 80 -1.53 5.17 3.69
N SER A 81 -2.86 5.16 3.68
CA SER A 81 -3.68 4.04 4.14
C SER A 81 -4.89 3.87 3.20
N ALA A 82 -5.25 2.63 2.92
CA ALA A 82 -6.43 2.30 2.13
C ALA A 82 -7.14 1.04 2.65
N ARG A 83 -8.46 0.98 2.45
CA ARG A 83 -9.19 -0.30 2.55
C ARG A 83 -8.86 -1.14 1.33
N ALA A 84 -8.59 -2.43 1.53
CA ALA A 84 -8.22 -3.34 0.45
C ALA A 84 -9.31 -3.44 -0.65
N GLU A 85 -10.59 -3.36 -0.27
CA GLU A 85 -11.72 -3.33 -1.21
C GLU A 85 -11.72 -2.07 -2.11
N SER A 86 -11.34 -0.91 -1.54
CA SER A 86 -11.28 0.36 -2.26
C SER A 86 -10.01 0.54 -3.08
N ALA A 87 -8.89 -0.08 -2.66
CA ALA A 87 -7.64 -0.10 -3.42
C ALA A 87 -7.79 -0.85 -4.76
N TRP A 88 -8.69 -1.85 -4.82
CA TRP A 88 -9.02 -2.55 -6.06
C TRP A 88 -10.03 -1.79 -6.93
N ALA A 89 -11.09 -1.25 -6.31
CA ALA A 89 -12.14 -0.50 -7.02
C ALA A 89 -11.68 0.84 -7.61
N ALA A 90 -10.55 1.41 -7.17
CA ALA A 90 -9.98 2.61 -7.78
C ALA A 90 -9.43 2.37 -9.20
N LYS A 91 -9.35 1.10 -9.66
CA LYS A 91 -8.75 0.69 -10.94
C LYS A 91 -9.71 -0.04 -11.89
N HIS A 92 -10.88 -0.47 -11.39
CA HIS A 92 -11.90 -1.21 -12.14
C HIS A 92 -13.29 -0.61 -11.90
#